data_AF-A0A6M0CWZ8-F1
#
_entry.id   AF-A0A6M0CWZ8-F1
#
_cell.length_a   1.000
_cell.length_b   1.000
_cell.length_c   1.000
_cell.angle_alpha   90.00
_cell.angle_beta   90.00
_cell.angle_gamma   90.00
#
_symmetry.space_group_name_H-M   'P 1'
#
loop_
_entity.id
_entity.type
_entity.pdbx_description
1 polymer ?
#
loop_
_entity_poly.entity_id
_entity_poly.type
_entity_poly.pdbx_seq_one_letter_code
_entity_poly.pdbx_strand_id
1 'polypeptide(L)'
;LALRFDQALRGLRVGAPVEFLGMEFGRVVGINLDFDAKTRTFPVNVGIVIYPQRLGQAHTKMLKALDHNPNDEQAAIRLMGTFIDNGLRAQARSGNLLTGQLYIALDFYPKAPKVVFDPSVRPVTIPTLPSSLEQLQEQFQAMVEKINKLPIERIAGNLDGNLVELRKALKQFNGKTLPTLDSTLQDMSSTLKSANATLAEDSPQREQLAQTLDDLGRMTRSMRELADYLKRNPESLLRGRPDNAPADALPPSSRQ
;
A
#
# COMPACT_ATOMS: atom_id res chain seq x y z
N LEU A 1 -23.83 -18.07 -0.01
CA LEU A 1 -22.96 -17.54 1.07
C LEU A 1 -23.35 -16.10 1.34
N ALA A 2 -23.05 -15.59 2.53
CA ALA A 2 -23.32 -14.19 2.89
C ALA A 2 -22.04 -13.47 3.31
N LEU A 3 -22.00 -12.17 3.02
CA LEU A 3 -20.96 -11.24 3.45
C LEU A 3 -21.66 -10.09 4.17
N ARG A 4 -21.04 -9.56 5.21
CA ARG A 4 -21.57 -8.41 5.95
C ARG A 4 -20.51 -7.32 5.97
N PHE A 5 -20.83 -6.17 5.39
CA PHE A 5 -19.95 -5.01 5.35
C PHE A 5 -20.50 -3.89 6.22
N ASP A 6 -19.68 -3.35 7.11
CA ASP A 6 -20.10 -2.22 7.96
C ASP A 6 -20.00 -0.85 7.25
N GLN A 7 -19.40 -0.83 6.07
CA GLN A 7 -19.20 0.35 5.24
C GLN A 7 -20.17 0.39 4.04
N ALA A 8 -20.35 1.57 3.47
CA ALA A 8 -21.13 1.74 2.26
C ALA A 8 -20.49 1.02 1.06
N LEU A 9 -21.29 0.33 0.26
CA LEU A 9 -20.85 -0.40 -0.94
C LEU A 9 -21.30 0.30 -2.23
N ARG A 10 -21.05 1.61 -2.31
CA ARG A 10 -21.46 2.40 -3.49
C ARG A 10 -20.74 1.86 -4.73
N GLY A 11 -21.51 1.47 -5.73
CA GLY A 11 -20.97 0.91 -6.98
C GLY A 11 -20.98 -0.62 -7.04
N LEU A 12 -21.27 -1.31 -5.93
CA LEU A 12 -21.58 -2.73 -5.96
C LEU A 12 -23.02 -2.94 -6.45
N ARG A 13 -23.22 -3.90 -7.34
CA ARG A 13 -24.53 -4.23 -7.93
C ARG A 13 -24.77 -5.73 -7.92
N VAL A 14 -26.04 -6.13 -7.97
CA VAL A 14 -26.40 -7.52 -8.25
C VAL A 14 -25.83 -7.89 -9.62
N GLY A 15 -25.20 -9.06 -9.70
CA GLY A 15 -24.46 -9.52 -10.87
C GLY A 15 -22.98 -9.12 -10.90
N ALA A 16 -22.51 -8.28 -9.97
CA ALA A 16 -21.08 -7.96 -9.87
C ALA A 16 -20.25 -9.24 -9.68
N PRO A 17 -19.06 -9.32 -10.29
CA PRO A 17 -18.23 -10.52 -10.22
C PRO A 17 -17.74 -10.77 -8.80
N VAL A 18 -17.62 -12.04 -8.46
CA VAL A 18 -16.91 -12.50 -7.27
C VAL A 18 -15.66 -13.22 -7.75
N GLU A 19 -14.51 -12.72 -7.31
CA GLU A 19 -13.20 -13.20 -7.71
C GLU A 19 -12.52 -13.89 -6.54
N PHE A 20 -11.74 -14.93 -6.82
CA PHE A 20 -10.84 -15.56 -5.86
C PHE A 20 -9.42 -15.43 -6.40
N LEU A 21 -8.55 -14.73 -5.67
CA LEU A 21 -7.18 -14.44 -6.13
C LEU A 21 -7.13 -13.85 -7.55
N GLY A 22 -8.08 -12.96 -7.87
CA GLY A 22 -8.21 -12.31 -9.18
C GLY A 22 -8.89 -13.13 -10.29
N MET A 23 -9.36 -14.36 -9.99
CA MET A 23 -10.07 -15.19 -10.96
C MET A 23 -11.57 -15.16 -10.67
N GLU A 24 -12.37 -14.72 -11.64
CA GLU A 24 -13.84 -14.73 -11.50
C GLU A 24 -14.36 -16.16 -11.38
N PHE A 25 -15.01 -16.44 -10.26
CA PHE A 25 -15.60 -17.75 -9.98
C PHE A 25 -17.00 -17.66 -9.37
N GLY A 26 -17.59 -16.48 -9.29
CA GLY A 26 -18.90 -16.29 -8.69
C GLY A 26 -19.52 -14.95 -9.06
N ARG A 27 -20.65 -14.66 -8.45
CA ARG A 27 -21.38 -13.40 -8.64
C ARG A 27 -22.17 -13.01 -7.41
N VAL A 28 -22.43 -11.72 -7.28
CA VAL A 28 -23.37 -11.16 -6.30
C VAL A 28 -24.80 -11.46 -6.74
N VAL A 29 -25.62 -11.99 -5.83
CA VAL A 29 -27.01 -12.35 -6.09
C VAL A 29 -28.01 -11.49 -5.32
N GLY A 30 -27.57 -10.77 -4.29
CA GLY A 30 -28.44 -9.88 -3.52
C GLY A 30 -27.63 -8.90 -2.68
N ILE A 31 -28.21 -7.72 -2.44
CA ILE A 31 -27.63 -6.66 -1.61
C ILE A 31 -28.77 -6.08 -0.78
N ASN A 32 -28.69 -6.20 0.54
CA ASN A 32 -29.71 -5.73 1.46
C ASN A 32 -29.05 -4.93 2.59
N LEU A 33 -29.71 -3.85 3.01
CA LEU A 33 -29.37 -3.17 4.25
C LEU A 33 -29.98 -3.94 5.41
N ASP A 34 -29.18 -4.13 6.45
CA ASP A 34 -29.60 -4.70 7.73
C ASP A 34 -29.55 -3.60 8.80
N PHE A 35 -30.24 -3.80 9.91
CA PHE A 35 -30.19 -2.89 11.05
C PHE A 35 -29.70 -3.65 12.29
N ASP A 36 -28.50 -3.30 12.74
CA ASP A 36 -27.96 -3.85 13.96
C ASP A 36 -28.48 -3.05 15.16
N ALA A 37 -29.42 -3.64 15.91
CA ALA A 37 -30.03 -2.98 17.06
C ALA A 37 -29.05 -2.70 18.22
N LYS A 38 -27.93 -3.45 18.32
CA LYS A 38 -26.94 -3.28 19.38
C LYS A 38 -26.04 -2.08 19.11
N THR A 39 -25.52 -1.99 17.89
CA THR A 39 -24.63 -0.89 17.47
C THR A 39 -25.40 0.30 16.90
N ARG A 40 -26.70 0.15 16.60
CA ARG A 40 -27.55 1.12 15.89
C ARG A 40 -26.96 1.55 14.55
N THR A 41 -26.33 0.61 13.85
CA THR A 41 -25.72 0.82 12.53
C THR A 41 -26.50 0.10 11.45
N PHE A 42 -26.23 0.48 10.19
CA PHE A 42 -26.88 -0.09 9.00
C PHE A 42 -25.86 -0.84 8.11
N PRO A 43 -25.38 -2.01 8.54
CA PRO A 43 -24.45 -2.82 7.74
C PRO A 43 -25.15 -3.35 6.48
N VAL A 44 -24.36 -3.57 5.44
CA VAL A 44 -24.83 -4.10 4.16
C VAL A 44 -24.56 -5.60 4.10
N ASN A 45 -25.63 -6.39 4.01
CA ASN A 45 -25.57 -7.83 3.79
C ASN A 45 -25.60 -8.13 2.29
N VAL A 46 -24.54 -8.79 1.81
CA VAL A 46 -24.37 -9.17 0.40
C VAL A 46 -24.46 -10.68 0.27
N GLY A 47 -25.42 -11.14 -0.52
CA GLY A 47 -25.54 -12.54 -0.93
C GLY A 47 -24.64 -12.82 -2.13
N ILE A 48 -23.85 -13.88 -2.06
CA ILE A 48 -23.01 -14.34 -3.18
C ILE A 48 -23.26 -15.82 -3.48
N VAL A 49 -23.11 -16.15 -4.77
CA VAL A 49 -22.98 -17.53 -5.24
C VAL A 49 -21.58 -17.71 -5.85
N ILE A 50 -20.96 -18.84 -5.55
CA ILE A 50 -19.63 -19.19 -6.04
C ILE A 50 -19.66 -20.54 -6.75
N TYR A 51 -18.74 -20.72 -7.69
CA TYR A 51 -18.61 -21.89 -8.53
C TYR A 51 -17.16 -22.39 -8.47
N PRO A 52 -16.77 -23.13 -7.42
CA PRO A 52 -15.38 -23.60 -7.23
C PRO A 52 -14.85 -24.42 -8.43
N GLN A 53 -15.75 -25.09 -9.15
CA GLN A 53 -15.51 -25.79 -10.41
C GLN A 53 -14.73 -24.94 -11.43
N ARG A 54 -14.96 -23.61 -11.45
CA ARG A 54 -14.31 -22.66 -12.39
C ARG A 54 -12.81 -22.49 -12.12
N LEU A 55 -12.30 -22.93 -10.97
CA LEU A 55 -10.86 -22.91 -10.66
C LEU A 55 -10.09 -24.06 -11.34
N GLY A 56 -10.77 -24.97 -12.04
CA GLY A 56 -10.16 -26.02 -12.84
C GLY A 56 -9.23 -26.93 -12.02
N GLN A 57 -7.98 -27.07 -12.48
CA GLN A 57 -6.98 -27.96 -11.86
C GLN A 57 -6.69 -27.63 -10.39
N ALA A 58 -6.81 -26.36 -9.99
CA ALA A 58 -6.62 -25.96 -8.61
C ALA A 58 -7.71 -26.58 -7.71
N HIS A 59 -8.96 -26.60 -8.17
CA HIS A 59 -10.07 -27.24 -7.45
C HIS A 59 -9.85 -28.75 -7.32
N THR A 60 -9.43 -29.42 -8.39
CA THR A 60 -9.17 -30.87 -8.38
C THR A 60 -8.04 -31.24 -7.43
N LYS A 61 -6.93 -30.49 -7.42
CA LYS A 61 -5.81 -30.73 -6.50
C LYS A 61 -6.22 -30.49 -5.05
N MET A 62 -7.00 -29.44 -4.79
CA MET A 62 -7.52 -29.10 -3.47
C MET A 62 -8.40 -30.23 -2.91
N LEU A 63 -9.35 -30.73 -3.69
CA LEU A 63 -10.23 -31.83 -3.26
C LEU A 63 -9.44 -33.11 -2.92
N LYS A 64 -8.43 -33.44 -3.73
CA LYS A 64 -7.56 -34.60 -3.48
C LYS A 64 -6.69 -34.43 -2.24
N ALA A 65 -6.10 -33.25 -2.05
CA ALA A 65 -5.20 -32.99 -0.94
C ALA A 65 -5.93 -32.93 0.41
N LEU A 66 -7.20 -32.52 0.41
CA LEU A 66 -8.02 -32.35 1.61
C LEU A 66 -9.00 -33.52 1.84
N ASP A 67 -8.85 -34.61 1.08
CA ASP A 67 -9.71 -35.82 1.09
C ASP A 67 -11.21 -35.48 1.14
N HIS A 68 -11.61 -34.54 0.27
CA HIS A 68 -12.90 -33.89 0.38
C HIS A 68 -13.89 -34.42 -0.67
N ASN A 69 -15.03 -34.90 -0.21
CA ASN A 69 -16.13 -35.28 -1.09
C ASN A 69 -16.95 -34.02 -1.48
N PRO A 70 -17.02 -33.65 -2.77
CA PRO A 70 -17.77 -32.47 -3.21
C PRO A 70 -19.29 -32.55 -2.95
N ASN A 71 -19.83 -33.72 -2.63
CA ASN A 71 -21.24 -33.91 -2.31
C ASN A 71 -21.55 -33.82 -0.80
N ASP A 72 -20.54 -33.66 0.06
CA ASP A 72 -20.73 -33.50 1.51
C ASP A 72 -20.73 -32.00 1.87
N GLU A 73 -21.92 -31.45 2.10
CA GLU A 73 -22.10 -30.05 2.50
C GLU A 73 -21.35 -29.73 3.80
N GLN A 74 -21.31 -30.66 4.76
CA GLN A 74 -20.62 -30.45 6.03
C GLN A 74 -19.10 -30.42 5.83
N ALA A 75 -18.59 -31.25 4.93
CA ALA A 75 -17.19 -31.15 4.54
C ALA A 75 -16.91 -29.76 3.96
N ALA A 76 -17.74 -29.26 3.04
CA ALA A 76 -17.56 -27.96 2.39
C ALA A 76 -17.47 -26.82 3.41
N ILE A 77 -18.29 -26.86 4.45
CA ILE A 77 -18.30 -25.88 5.54
C ILE A 77 -17.01 -25.97 6.38
N ARG A 78 -16.55 -27.18 6.71
CA ARG A 78 -15.27 -27.38 7.43
C ARG A 78 -14.09 -26.81 6.64
N LEU A 79 -14.05 -27.07 5.33
CA LEU A 79 -13.02 -26.56 4.43
C LEU A 79 -13.04 -25.03 4.37
N MET A 80 -14.23 -24.43 4.29
CA MET A 80 -14.38 -22.97 4.36
C MET A 80 -13.86 -22.40 5.69
N GLY A 81 -14.16 -23.06 6.81
CA GLY A 81 -13.61 -22.72 8.13
C GLY A 81 -12.08 -22.71 8.12
N THR A 82 -11.45 -23.76 7.58
CA THR A 82 -9.99 -23.83 7.42
C THR A 82 -9.45 -22.68 6.59
N PHE A 83 -10.13 -22.26 5.53
CA PHE A 83 -9.70 -21.09 4.75
C PHE A 83 -9.82 -19.79 5.53
N ILE A 84 -10.91 -19.60 6.28
CA ILE A 84 -11.11 -18.43 7.13
C ILE A 84 -10.04 -18.34 8.23
N ASP A 85 -9.69 -19.47 8.83
CA ASP A 85 -8.62 -19.61 9.82
C ASP A 85 -7.24 -19.27 9.23
N ASN A 86 -7.02 -19.65 7.97
CA ASN A 86 -5.84 -19.26 7.20
C ASN A 86 -5.89 -17.83 6.63
N GLY A 87 -6.92 -17.04 6.99
CA GLY A 87 -7.01 -15.62 6.66
C GLY A 87 -7.84 -15.29 5.43
N LEU A 88 -8.69 -16.20 4.93
CA LEU A 88 -9.63 -15.89 3.85
C LEU A 88 -10.55 -14.75 4.29
N ARG A 89 -10.56 -13.66 3.54
CA ARG A 89 -11.45 -12.51 3.75
C ARG A 89 -12.06 -12.06 2.44
N ALA A 90 -13.29 -11.56 2.53
CA ALA A 90 -13.92 -10.85 1.43
C ALA A 90 -13.65 -9.36 1.52
N GLN A 91 -13.34 -8.71 0.39
CA GLN A 91 -13.19 -7.27 0.31
C GLN A 91 -13.94 -6.76 -0.92
N ALA A 92 -14.72 -5.70 -0.76
CA ALA A 92 -15.24 -4.97 -1.92
C ALA A 92 -14.10 -4.11 -2.49
N ARG A 93 -13.76 -4.30 -3.76
CA ARG A 93 -12.69 -3.57 -4.45
C ARG A 93 -13.24 -2.89 -5.69
N SER A 94 -12.60 -1.79 -6.10
CA SER A 94 -12.95 -1.12 -7.35
C SER A 94 -12.39 -1.90 -8.53
N GLY A 95 -13.29 -2.40 -9.39
CA GLY A 95 -12.90 -3.09 -10.64
C GLY A 95 -12.56 -2.10 -11.75
N ASN A 96 -13.19 -0.93 -11.75
CA ASN A 96 -12.91 0.12 -12.71
C ASN A 96 -13.04 1.51 -12.05
N LEU A 97 -11.90 2.15 -11.84
CA LEU A 97 -11.80 3.47 -11.20
C LEU A 97 -12.56 4.58 -11.96
N LEU A 98 -12.76 4.42 -13.29
CA LEU A 98 -13.50 5.40 -14.09
C LEU A 98 -15.01 5.35 -13.85
N THR A 99 -15.54 4.15 -13.58
CA THR A 99 -16.99 3.94 -13.42
C THR A 99 -17.42 3.82 -11.96
N GLY A 100 -16.44 3.63 -11.05
CA GLY A 100 -16.69 3.35 -9.64
C GLY A 100 -17.37 2.01 -9.38
N GLN A 101 -17.38 1.09 -10.36
CA GLN A 101 -17.98 -0.22 -10.18
C GLN A 101 -17.14 -1.08 -9.24
N LEU A 102 -17.81 -1.69 -8.26
CA LEU A 102 -17.18 -2.59 -7.31
C LEU A 102 -17.39 -4.06 -7.71
N TYR A 103 -16.43 -4.88 -7.33
CA TYR A 103 -16.52 -6.33 -7.33
C TYR A 103 -16.14 -6.87 -5.95
N ILE A 104 -16.41 -8.15 -5.71
CA ILE A 104 -16.03 -8.82 -4.46
C ILE A 104 -14.77 -9.64 -4.71
N ALA A 105 -13.68 -9.31 -4.01
CA ALA A 105 -12.46 -10.11 -3.99
C ALA A 105 -12.44 -11.02 -2.75
N LEU A 106 -12.12 -12.29 -2.95
CA LEU A 106 -11.86 -13.27 -1.90
C LEU A 106 -10.37 -13.64 -1.92
N ASP A 107 -9.63 -13.17 -0.93
CA ASP A 107 -8.17 -13.32 -0.83
C ASP A 107 -7.74 -13.76 0.57
N PHE A 108 -6.50 -14.25 0.70
CA PHE A 108 -5.89 -14.61 1.98
C PHE A 108 -5.07 -13.46 2.55
N TYR A 109 -5.40 -13.06 3.77
CA TYR A 109 -4.72 -12.01 4.51
C TYR A 109 -4.11 -12.60 5.79
N PRO A 110 -2.82 -12.99 5.78
CA PRO A 110 -2.20 -13.70 6.90
C PRO A 110 -2.14 -12.88 8.19
N LYS A 111 -2.25 -11.55 8.09
CA LYS A 111 -2.26 -10.60 9.22
C LYS A 111 -3.66 -10.14 9.62
N ALA A 112 -4.72 -10.63 8.96
CA ALA A 112 -6.08 -10.22 9.32
C ALA A 112 -6.44 -10.68 10.74
N PRO A 113 -7.20 -9.89 11.50
CA PRO A 113 -7.69 -10.31 12.81
C PRO A 113 -8.42 -11.63 12.73
N LYS A 114 -8.16 -12.55 13.66
CA LYS A 114 -8.90 -13.82 13.75
C LYS A 114 -10.36 -13.53 14.07
N VAL A 115 -11.26 -14.18 13.34
CA VAL A 115 -12.71 -14.08 13.55
C VAL A 115 -13.20 -15.47 13.89
N VAL A 116 -14.08 -15.58 14.89
CA VAL A 116 -14.70 -16.86 15.24
C VAL A 116 -15.65 -17.24 14.10
N PHE A 117 -15.31 -18.31 13.39
CA PHE A 117 -16.19 -18.89 12.39
C PHE A 117 -17.23 -19.79 13.07
N ASP A 118 -18.51 -19.46 12.91
CA ASP A 118 -19.61 -20.31 13.37
C ASP A 118 -20.13 -21.17 12.21
N PRO A 119 -19.82 -22.49 12.18
CA PRO A 119 -20.26 -23.38 11.12
C PRO A 119 -21.76 -23.70 11.15
N SER A 120 -22.49 -23.34 12.21
CA SER A 120 -23.92 -23.61 12.36
C SER A 120 -24.80 -22.54 11.69
N VAL A 121 -24.27 -21.33 11.50
CA VAL A 121 -25.01 -20.21 10.91
C VAL A 121 -25.34 -20.52 9.45
N ARG A 122 -26.60 -20.24 9.06
CA ARG A 122 -27.09 -20.33 7.70
C ARG A 122 -27.75 -19.01 7.31
N PRO A 123 -27.36 -18.38 6.18
CA PRO A 123 -26.29 -18.78 5.25
C PRO A 123 -24.89 -18.64 5.86
N VAL A 124 -23.95 -19.49 5.44
CA VAL A 124 -22.54 -19.42 5.87
C VAL A 124 -21.95 -18.05 5.52
N THR A 125 -21.34 -17.40 6.51
CA THR A 125 -20.77 -16.06 6.40
C THR A 125 -19.26 -16.10 6.21
N ILE A 126 -18.75 -15.33 5.24
CA ILE A 126 -17.30 -15.11 5.09
C ILE A 126 -16.96 -13.75 5.72
N PRO A 127 -15.96 -13.67 6.63
CA PRO A 127 -15.58 -12.41 7.24
C PRO A 127 -15.05 -11.42 6.20
N THR A 128 -15.41 -10.15 6.37
CA THR A 128 -15.02 -9.09 5.43
C THR A 128 -13.89 -8.24 5.98
N LEU A 129 -13.14 -7.60 5.09
CA LEU A 129 -12.27 -6.48 5.42
C LEU A 129 -12.84 -5.17 4.85
N PRO A 130 -12.55 -4.03 5.49
CA PRO A 130 -12.90 -2.73 4.92
C PRO A 130 -12.16 -2.53 3.59
N SER A 131 -12.71 -1.69 2.73
CA SER A 131 -12.11 -1.37 1.43
C SER A 131 -10.87 -0.50 1.64
N SER A 132 -9.84 -0.67 0.80
CA SER A 132 -8.58 0.06 0.93
C SER A 132 -8.71 1.55 0.62
N LEU A 133 -9.62 1.94 -0.28
CA LEU A 133 -9.81 3.35 -0.64
C LEU A 133 -10.42 4.15 0.51
N GLU A 134 -11.45 3.60 1.13
CA GLU A 134 -12.09 4.17 2.33
C GLU A 134 -11.10 4.26 3.48
N GLN A 135 -10.29 3.21 3.71
CA GLN A 135 -9.22 3.26 4.73
C GLN A 135 -8.21 4.38 4.46
N LEU A 136 -7.82 4.60 3.20
CA LEU A 136 -6.92 5.70 2.85
C LEU A 136 -7.58 7.07 3.07
N GLN A 137 -8.86 7.21 2.76
CA GLN A 137 -9.60 8.45 3.01
C GLN A 137 -9.69 8.76 4.51
N GLU A 138 -10.02 7.77 5.33
CA GLU A 138 -10.06 7.90 6.80
C GLU A 138 -8.68 8.26 7.37
N GLN A 139 -7.62 7.59 6.90
CA GLN A 139 -6.25 7.89 7.33
C GLN A 139 -5.81 9.30 6.91
N PHE A 140 -6.19 9.73 5.70
CA PHE A 140 -5.88 11.08 5.22
C PHE A 140 -6.61 12.15 6.05
N GLN A 141 -7.90 11.95 6.36
CA GLN A 141 -8.65 12.84 7.24
C GLN A 141 -8.02 12.90 8.63
N ALA A 142 -7.66 11.75 9.21
CA ALA A 142 -7.00 11.68 10.51
C ALA A 142 -5.63 12.39 10.51
N MET A 143 -4.89 12.33 9.40
CA MET A 143 -3.63 13.04 9.24
C MET A 143 -3.84 14.56 9.17
N VAL A 144 -4.81 15.02 8.36
CA VAL A 144 -5.16 16.44 8.27
C VAL A 144 -5.59 16.99 9.62
N GLU A 145 -6.41 16.26 10.38
CA GLU A 145 -6.79 16.65 11.73
C GLU A 145 -5.59 16.72 12.68
N LYS A 146 -4.67 15.76 12.61
CA LYS A 146 -3.44 15.78 13.42
C LYS A 146 -2.58 16.99 13.10
N ILE A 147 -2.46 17.36 11.82
CA ILE A 147 -1.72 18.55 11.38
C ILE A 147 -2.40 19.82 11.90
N ASN A 148 -3.73 19.93 11.78
CA ASN A 148 -4.50 21.08 12.27
C ASN A 148 -4.43 21.24 13.80
N LYS A 149 -4.21 20.14 14.53
CA LYS A 149 -4.05 20.13 15.99
C LYS A 149 -2.59 20.31 16.44
N LEU A 150 -1.63 20.49 15.51
CA LEU A 150 -0.25 20.82 15.90
C LEU A 150 -0.25 22.20 16.56
N PRO A 151 0.26 22.34 17.80
CA PRO A 151 0.29 23.61 18.50
C PRO A 151 1.46 24.47 17.96
N ILE A 152 1.30 25.02 16.76
CA ILE A 152 2.29 25.89 16.11
C ILE A 152 2.60 27.09 17.00
N GLU A 153 1.61 27.60 17.74
CA GLU A 153 1.75 28.71 18.67
C GLU A 153 2.68 28.36 19.85
N ARG A 154 2.65 27.11 20.33
CA ARG A 154 3.57 26.66 21.39
C ARG A 154 4.99 26.50 20.87
N ILE A 155 5.14 26.03 19.62
CA ILE A 155 6.46 25.89 18.99
C ILE A 155 7.07 27.28 18.78
N ALA A 156 6.30 28.24 18.25
CA ALA A 156 6.72 29.63 18.10
C ALA A 156 7.05 30.31 19.44
N GLY A 157 6.18 30.14 20.45
CA GLY A 157 6.41 30.70 21.78
C GLY A 157 7.66 30.15 22.48
N ASN A 158 7.95 28.86 22.33
CA ASN A 158 9.17 28.25 22.89
C ASN A 158 10.43 28.68 22.12
N LEU A 159 10.35 28.87 20.80
CA LEU A 159 11.45 29.42 19.99
C LEU A 159 11.77 30.86 20.40
N ASP A 160 10.75 31.70 20.58
CA ASP A 160 10.90 33.08 21.05
C ASP A 160 11.49 33.11 22.47
N GLY A 161 11.00 32.25 23.37
CA GLY A 161 11.53 32.11 24.73
C GLY A 161 13.02 31.73 24.73
N ASN A 162 13.39 30.71 23.95
CA ASN A 162 14.77 30.24 23.81
C ASN A 162 15.67 31.30 23.16
N LEU A 163 15.19 32.05 22.16
CA LEU A 163 15.91 33.17 21.53
C LEU A 163 16.13 34.33 22.50
N VAL A 164 15.16 34.61 23.36
CA VAL A 164 15.28 35.63 24.43
C VAL A 164 16.26 35.18 25.50
N GLU A 165 16.26 33.92 25.91
CA GLU A 165 17.25 33.36 26.83
C GLU A 165 18.66 33.33 26.23
N LEU A 166 18.80 32.96 24.95
CA LEU A 166 20.07 33.06 24.23
C LEU A 166 20.58 34.49 24.17
N ARG A 167 19.71 35.46 23.85
CA ARG A 167 20.06 36.89 23.86
C ARG A 167 20.47 37.37 25.26
N LYS A 168 19.80 36.91 26.32
CA LYS A 168 20.18 37.21 27.71
C LYS A 168 21.53 36.59 28.07
N ALA A 169 21.74 35.31 27.76
CA ALA A 169 23.00 34.61 27.98
C ALA A 169 24.16 35.30 27.26
N LEU A 170 23.98 35.66 25.99
CA LEU A 170 24.99 36.40 25.20
C LEU A 170 25.29 37.78 25.79
N LYS A 171 24.27 38.54 26.22
CA LYS A 171 24.48 39.83 26.90
C LYS A 171 25.19 39.69 28.24
N GLN A 172 24.92 38.61 28.98
CA GLN A 172 25.51 38.33 30.28
C GLN A 172 26.97 37.80 30.14
N PHE A 173 27.27 37.10 29.04
CA PHE A 173 28.62 36.69 28.65
C PHE A 173 29.49 37.84 28.14
N ASN A 174 28.89 38.84 27.47
CA ASN A 174 29.63 40.01 26.95
C ASN A 174 30.16 40.95 28.04
N GLY A 175 29.83 40.70 29.32
CA GLY A 175 30.28 41.52 30.46
C GLY A 175 31.51 41.01 31.22
N LYS A 176 31.97 39.74 31.03
CA LYS A 176 33.01 39.16 31.91
C LYS A 176 34.05 38.21 31.31
N THR A 177 34.09 37.92 30.01
CA THR A 177 35.07 36.94 29.48
C THR A 177 35.63 37.33 28.12
N LEU A 178 36.73 38.10 28.11
CA LEU A 178 37.56 38.35 26.93
C LEU A 178 38.60 37.27 26.56
N PRO A 179 38.94 36.24 27.38
CA PRO A 179 39.87 35.19 26.91
C PRO A 179 39.23 33.92 26.33
N THR A 180 37.91 33.70 26.49
CA THR A 180 37.25 32.43 26.12
C THR A 180 36.61 32.45 24.71
N LEU A 181 36.50 33.62 24.08
CA LEU A 181 36.09 33.71 22.67
C LEU A 181 37.18 33.21 21.72
N ASP A 182 38.45 33.39 22.06
CA ASP A 182 39.56 32.90 21.23
C ASP A 182 39.55 31.37 21.13
N SER A 183 39.32 30.65 22.24
CA SER A 183 39.26 29.18 22.21
C SER A 183 38.04 28.67 21.45
N THR A 184 36.88 29.33 21.60
CA THR A 184 35.64 28.93 20.92
C THR A 184 35.72 29.17 19.41
N LEU A 185 36.33 30.29 19.00
CA LEU A 185 36.59 30.58 17.58
C LEU A 185 37.66 29.64 17.01
N GLN A 186 38.63 29.24 17.81
CA GLN A 186 39.66 28.28 17.42
C GLN A 186 39.07 26.86 17.26
N ASP A 187 38.18 26.43 18.16
CA ASP A 187 37.46 25.16 18.07
C ASP A 187 36.46 25.14 16.91
N MET A 188 35.75 26.25 16.65
CA MET A 188 34.94 26.41 15.44
C MET A 188 35.79 26.36 14.18
N SER A 189 36.97 27.00 14.15
CA SER A 189 37.89 26.93 13.00
C SER A 189 38.41 25.51 12.77
N SER A 190 38.64 24.76 13.86
CA SER A 190 39.09 23.36 13.81
C SER A 190 37.98 22.44 13.31
N THR A 191 36.75 22.63 13.80
CA THR A 191 35.56 21.90 13.35
C THR A 191 35.25 22.19 11.89
N LEU A 192 35.37 23.45 11.46
CA LEU A 192 35.23 23.84 10.07
C LEU A 192 36.37 23.26 9.22
N LYS A 193 37.61 23.19 9.72
CA LYS A 193 38.71 22.49 9.04
C LYS A 193 38.48 20.98 8.93
N SER A 194 37.92 20.33 9.94
CA SER A 194 37.57 18.90 9.92
C SER A 194 36.38 18.63 8.99
N ALA A 195 35.37 19.50 8.98
CA ALA A 195 34.28 19.46 8.02
C ALA A 195 34.79 19.70 6.59
N ASN A 196 35.72 20.64 6.41
CA ASN A 196 36.36 20.88 5.12
C ASN A 196 37.27 19.72 4.71
N ALA A 197 37.97 19.05 5.63
CA ALA A 197 38.77 17.85 5.32
C ALA A 197 37.88 16.64 4.95
N THR A 198 36.62 16.64 5.39
CA THR A 198 35.60 15.67 4.98
C THR A 198 34.99 16.02 3.60
N LEU A 199 35.13 17.28 3.16
CA LEU A 199 34.54 17.84 1.94
C LEU A 199 35.56 18.25 0.84
N ALA A 200 36.85 18.25 1.17
CA ALA A 200 37.98 18.61 0.30
C ALA A 200 38.31 17.48 -0.68
N GLU A 201 38.89 17.89 -1.81
CA GLU A 201 38.85 17.27 -3.14
C GLU A 201 39.35 15.83 -3.30
N ASP A 202 39.92 15.20 -2.26
CA ASP A 202 40.55 13.86 -2.31
C ASP A 202 39.93 12.81 -1.35
N SER A 203 38.65 12.97 -0.94
CA SER A 203 37.99 11.91 -0.14
C SER A 203 37.41 10.79 -1.03
N PRO A 204 37.64 9.49 -0.73
CA PRO A 204 37.08 8.34 -1.45
C PRO A 204 35.54 8.33 -1.53
N GLN A 205 34.88 9.17 -0.75
CA GLN A 205 33.43 9.33 -0.70
C GLN A 205 32.85 10.21 -1.81
N ARG A 206 33.63 11.09 -2.45
CA ARG A 206 33.17 11.79 -3.69
C ARG A 206 33.12 10.85 -4.89
N GLU A 207 34.05 9.91 -5.00
CA GLU A 207 34.06 8.94 -6.10
C GLU A 207 32.82 8.06 -6.04
N GLN A 208 32.43 7.61 -4.84
CA GLN A 208 31.18 6.87 -4.62
C GLN A 208 29.93 7.71 -4.91
N LEU A 209 29.92 9.01 -4.57
CA LEU A 209 28.78 9.89 -4.84
C LEU A 209 28.67 10.24 -6.34
N ALA A 210 29.79 10.48 -7.02
CA ALA A 210 29.85 10.69 -8.45
C ALA A 210 29.40 9.43 -9.21
N GLN A 211 29.82 8.23 -8.76
CA GLN A 211 29.35 6.95 -9.30
C GLN A 211 27.84 6.80 -9.14
N THR A 212 27.31 7.13 -7.96
CA THR A 212 25.87 7.03 -7.66
C THR A 212 25.05 8.00 -8.51
N LEU A 213 25.54 9.23 -8.70
CA LEU A 213 24.88 10.23 -9.54
C LEU A 213 24.96 9.88 -11.04
N ASP A 214 26.06 9.27 -11.49
CA ASP A 214 26.19 8.75 -12.85
C ASP A 214 25.27 7.54 -13.08
N ASP A 215 25.15 6.64 -12.10
CA ASP A 215 24.21 5.51 -12.13
C ASP A 215 22.74 5.97 -12.19
N LEU A 216 22.40 7.01 -11.42
CA LEU A 216 21.07 7.64 -11.51
C LEU A 216 20.85 8.32 -12.88
N GLY A 217 21.88 8.96 -13.44
CA GLY A 217 21.84 9.51 -14.79
C GLY A 217 21.69 8.46 -15.89
N ARG A 218 22.21 7.25 -15.69
CA ARG A 218 22.02 6.10 -16.59
C ARG A 218 20.63 5.51 -16.47
N MET A 219 20.12 5.35 -15.24
CA MET A 219 18.79 4.80 -14.97
C MET A 219 17.66 5.70 -15.51
N THR A 220 17.83 7.03 -15.43
CA THR A 220 16.85 7.97 -15.98
C THR A 220 16.82 7.96 -17.52
N ARG A 221 17.97 7.71 -18.17
CA ARG A 221 18.03 7.52 -19.62
C ARG A 221 17.38 6.21 -20.06
N SER A 222 17.63 5.10 -19.36
CA SER A 222 16.99 3.82 -19.69
C SER A 222 15.47 3.85 -19.47
N MET A 223 14.97 4.55 -18.43
CA MET A 223 13.54 4.79 -18.25
C MET A 223 12.94 5.60 -19.40
N ARG A 224 13.65 6.61 -19.92
CA ARG A 224 13.19 7.42 -21.06
C ARG A 224 13.16 6.61 -22.34
N GLU A 225 14.19 5.80 -22.60
CA GLU A 225 14.21 4.89 -23.75
C GLU A 225 13.08 3.86 -23.66
N LEU A 226 12.78 3.34 -22.47
CA LEU A 226 11.65 2.43 -22.25
C LEU A 226 10.31 3.14 -22.47
N ALA A 227 10.17 4.38 -22.01
CA ALA A 227 8.98 5.19 -22.24
C ALA A 227 8.80 5.54 -23.73
N ASP A 228 9.88 5.87 -24.44
CA ASP A 228 9.86 6.14 -25.89
C ASP A 228 9.58 4.86 -26.70
N TYR A 229 10.07 3.70 -26.25
CA TYR A 229 9.77 2.40 -26.83
C TYR A 229 8.29 2.04 -26.66
N LEU A 230 7.73 2.24 -25.46
CA LEU A 230 6.30 2.04 -25.17
C LEU A 230 5.41 3.02 -25.95
N LYS A 231 5.86 4.26 -26.16
CA LYS A 231 5.16 5.26 -26.98
C LYS A 231 5.13 4.90 -28.46
N ARG A 232 6.17 4.24 -28.97
CA ARG A 232 6.29 3.82 -30.38
C ARG A 232 5.72 2.43 -30.66
N ASN A 233 5.54 1.58 -29.64
CA ASN A 233 5.02 0.21 -29.77
C ASN A 233 3.94 -0.06 -28.68
N PRO A 234 2.77 0.60 -28.75
CA PRO A 234 1.70 0.46 -27.75
C PRO A 234 1.14 -0.96 -27.64
N GLU A 235 1.27 -1.79 -28.69
CA GLU A 235 0.89 -3.21 -28.70
C GLU A 235 1.79 -4.13 -27.84
N SER A 236 2.94 -3.66 -27.34
CA SER A 236 3.84 -4.47 -26.49
C SER A 236 3.28 -4.74 -25.09
N LEU A 237 2.40 -3.86 -24.58
CA LEU A 237 1.69 -4.05 -23.30
C LEU A 237 0.60 -5.13 -23.37
N LEU A 238 0.13 -5.47 -24.57
CA LEU A 238 -0.95 -6.44 -24.78
C LEU A 238 -0.45 -7.85 -25.14
N ARG A 239 0.81 -8.03 -25.57
CA ARG A 239 1.36 -9.34 -25.97
C ARG A 239 2.38 -9.96 -25.02
N GLY A 240 2.98 -9.19 -24.11
CA GLY A 240 4.12 -9.65 -23.32
C GLY A 240 5.38 -9.81 -24.19
N ARG A 241 6.55 -9.57 -23.60
CA ARG A 241 7.84 -9.67 -24.28
C ARG A 241 8.09 -11.12 -24.72
N PRO A 242 8.37 -11.43 -26.00
CA PRO A 242 8.83 -12.76 -26.39
C PRO A 242 10.24 -13.00 -25.83
N ASP A 243 10.45 -14.15 -25.21
CA ASP A 243 11.62 -14.49 -24.37
C ASP A 243 12.99 -14.54 -25.06
N ASN A 244 13.13 -14.18 -26.34
CA ASN A 244 14.43 -14.18 -27.01
C ASN A 244 14.52 -13.11 -28.11
N ALA A 245 15.20 -12.00 -27.81
CA ALA A 245 15.75 -11.12 -28.84
C ALA A 245 17.19 -10.74 -28.44
N PRO A 246 18.22 -11.14 -29.21
CA PRO A 246 19.62 -10.84 -28.90
C PRO A 246 19.90 -9.34 -29.00
N ALA A 247 20.84 -8.85 -28.18
CA ALA A 247 21.16 -7.44 -27.98
C ALA A 247 21.86 -6.74 -29.17
N ASP A 248 21.95 -7.37 -30.34
CA ASP A 248 22.60 -6.80 -31.53
C ASP A 248 21.64 -6.76 -32.71
N ALA A 249 20.92 -5.65 -32.85
CA ALA A 249 20.26 -5.26 -34.10
C ALA A 249 19.99 -3.75 -34.12
N LEU A 250 21.05 -2.94 -34.08
CA LEU A 250 20.98 -1.53 -34.49
C LEU A 250 21.42 -1.44 -35.97
N PRO A 251 20.55 -1.06 -36.92
CA PRO A 251 21.01 -0.67 -38.25
C PRO A 251 21.63 0.73 -38.19
N PRO A 252 22.67 1.02 -39.01
CA PRO A 252 23.33 2.31 -38.99
C PRO A 252 22.40 3.42 -39.49
N SER A 253 22.45 4.55 -38.78
CA SER A 253 21.79 5.81 -39.13
C SER A 253 22.28 6.31 -40.50
N SER A 254 21.43 6.23 -41.52
CA SER A 254 21.60 6.97 -42.76
C SER A 254 21.15 8.42 -42.55
N ARG A 255 22.14 9.33 -42.53
CA ARG A 255 21.92 10.75 -42.82
C ARG A 255 21.57 10.90 -44.30
N GLN A 256 20.45 11.54 -44.60
CA GLN A 256 20.32 12.61 -45.61
C GLN A 256 19.27 13.60 -45.12
#